data_AF-A0A934D9B0-F1
#
_entry.id   AF-A0A934D9B0-F1
#
_cell.length_a   1.000
_cell.length_b   1.000
_cell.length_c   1.000
_cell.angle_alpha   90.00
_cell.angle_beta   90.00
_cell.angle_gamma   90.00
#
_symmetry.space_group_name_H-M   'P 1'
#
loop_
_entity.id
_entity.type
_entity.pdbx_description
1 polymer ?
#
loop_
_entity_poly.entity_id
_entity_poly.type
_entity_poly.pdbx_seq_one_letter_code
_entity_poly.pdbx_strand_id
1 'polypeptide(L)'
;MSEALWKEYIDGKQTLTQLAGRAKRSYKWIRNHLDRVGVSLPDITPQKTVLIVDTTFWGRSYGVCVFFSKELKRAIWWHEVE
;
A
#
# COMPACT_ATOMS: atom_id res chain seq x y z
N MET A 1 4.61 -6.80 17.22
CA MET A 1 5.76 -6.08 16.61
C MET A 1 5.51 -5.78 15.14
N SER A 2 5.10 -6.78 14.34
CA SER A 2 4.67 -6.60 12.93
C SER A 2 3.52 -5.59 12.77
N GLU A 3 2.50 -5.63 13.64
CA GLU A 3 1.36 -4.68 13.58
C GLU A 3 1.74 -3.22 13.88
N ALA A 4 2.67 -3.00 14.82
CA ALA A 4 3.16 -1.64 15.11
C ALA A 4 3.95 -1.08 13.91
N LEU A 5 4.77 -1.93 13.29
CA LEU A 5 5.55 -1.59 12.11
C LEU A 5 4.65 -1.34 10.88
N TRP A 6 3.57 -2.12 10.75
CA TRP A 6 2.52 -1.89 9.76
C TRP A 6 1.83 -0.55 9.94
N LYS A 7 1.47 -0.20 11.19
CA LYS A 7 0.87 1.09 11.50
C LYS A 7 1.81 2.26 11.16
N GLU A 8 3.09 2.17 11.53
CA GLU A 8 4.07 3.21 11.17
C GLU A 8 4.27 3.33 9.65
N TYR A 9 4.17 2.23 8.92
CA TYR A 9 4.23 2.22 7.46
C TYR A 9 3.01 2.90 6.82
N ILE A 10 1.80 2.49 7.20
CA ILE A 10 0.54 2.97 6.60
C ILE A 10 0.16 4.38 7.08
N ASP A 11 0.11 4.60 8.40
CA ASP A 11 -0.33 5.87 8.97
C ASP A 11 0.80 6.90 8.98
N GLY A 12 2.02 6.44 9.29
CA GLY A 12 3.21 7.29 9.36
C GLY A 12 3.81 7.63 7.99
N LYS A 13 3.33 6.99 6.91
CA LYS A 13 3.81 7.17 5.52
C LYS A 13 5.33 7.04 5.39
N GLN A 14 5.92 6.16 6.20
CA GLN A 14 7.36 5.98 6.24
C GLN A 14 7.82 5.00 5.17
N THR A 15 8.94 5.31 4.53
CA THR A 15 9.61 4.38 3.61
C THR A 15 10.27 3.22 4.36
N LEU A 16 10.52 2.11 3.66
CA LEU A 16 11.25 0.96 4.24
C LEU A 16 12.60 1.35 4.83
N THR A 17 13.30 2.31 4.21
CA THR A 17 14.61 2.80 4.67
C THR A 17 14.50 3.60 5.96
N GLN A 18 13.46 4.43 6.09
CA GLN A 18 13.19 5.18 7.33
C GLN A 18 12.85 4.24 8.49
N LEU A 19 11.98 3.25 8.24
CA LEU A 19 11.64 2.22 9.22
C LEU A 19 12.87 1.38 9.62
N ALA A 20 13.68 0.99 8.63
CA ALA A 20 14.93 0.25 8.84
C ALA A 20 15.90 1.01 9.76
N GLY A 21 16.08 2.31 9.52
CA GLY A 21 16.92 3.19 10.34
C GLY A 21 16.45 3.24 11.80
N ARG A 22 15.14 3.43 12.03
CA ARG A 22 14.55 3.47 13.38
C ARG A 22 14.67 2.14 14.11
N ALA A 23 14.36 1.03 13.42
CA ALA A 23 14.41 -0.31 13.98
C ALA A 23 15.84 -0.86 14.14
N LYS A 24 16.86 -0.17 13.61
CA LYS A 24 18.25 -0.67 13.49
C LYS A 24 18.30 -2.05 12.79
N ARG A 25 17.49 -2.22 11.75
CA ARG A 25 17.39 -3.45 10.93
C ARG A 25 17.60 -3.12 9.45
N SER A 26 17.77 -4.14 8.62
CA SER A 26 17.84 -3.95 7.17
C SER A 26 16.45 -3.71 6.57
N TYR A 27 16.38 -3.00 5.45
CA TYR A 27 15.12 -2.81 4.71
C TYR A 27 14.47 -4.15 4.31
N LYS A 28 15.27 -5.19 4.03
CA LYS A 28 14.79 -6.55 3.74
C LYS A 28 14.07 -7.16 4.94
N TRP A 29 14.59 -6.96 6.15
CA TRP A 29 13.96 -7.44 7.37
C TRP A 29 12.61 -6.76 7.61
N ILE A 30 12.52 -5.44 7.35
CA ILE A 30 11.28 -4.66 7.43
C ILE A 30 10.26 -5.19 6.43
N ARG A 31 10.64 -5.34 5.16
CA ARG A 31 9.78 -5.87 4.10
C ARG A 31 9.21 -7.24 4.47
N ASN A 32 10.07 -8.18 4.85
CA ASN A 32 9.64 -9.53 5.27
C ASN A 32 8.67 -9.50 6.46
N HIS A 33 8.74 -8.49 7.34
CA HIS A 33 7.80 -8.34 8.44
C HIS A 33 6.46 -7.74 8.00
N LEU A 34 6.47 -6.78 7.07
CA LEU A 34 5.25 -6.22 6.49
C LEU A 34 4.50 -7.28 5.67
N ASP A 35 5.21 -8.07 4.87
CA ASP A 35 4.61 -9.12 4.04
C ASP A 35 3.92 -10.24 4.85
N ARG A 36 4.30 -10.40 6.12
CA ARG A 36 3.67 -11.35 7.05
C ARG A 36 2.37 -10.82 7.65
N VAL A 37 2.07 -9.53 7.51
CA VAL A 37 0.84 -8.94 8.02
C VAL A 37 -0.28 -9.34 7.07
N GLY A 38 -1.17 -10.21 7.54
CA GLY A 38 -2.38 -10.55 6.82
C GLY A 38 -3.31 -9.35 6.76
N VAL A 39 -3.42 -8.71 5.60
CA VAL A 39 -4.36 -7.62 5.38
C VAL A 39 -5.72 -8.21 5.03
N SER A 40 -6.63 -8.24 6.00
CA SER A 40 -8.04 -8.54 5.74
C SER A 40 -8.72 -7.27 5.27
N LEU A 41 -9.17 -7.27 4.01
CA LEU A 41 -9.98 -6.21 3.46
C LEU A 41 -11.45 -6.65 3.55
N PRO A 42 -12.35 -5.82 4.12
CA PRO A 42 -13.77 -6.16 4.11
C PRO A 42 -14.27 -6.24 2.67
N ASP A 43 -15.21 -7.15 2.46
CA ASP A 43 -15.89 -7.34 1.18
C ASP A 43 -16.54 -6.03 0.73
N ILE A 44 -16.54 -5.82 -0.59
CA ILE A 44 -17.11 -4.63 -1.20
C ILE A 44 -18.44 -5.00 -1.83
N THR A 45 -19.52 -4.38 -1.33
CA THR A 45 -20.83 -4.46 -2.00
C THR A 45 -20.83 -3.58 -3.25
N PRO A 46 -21.21 -4.10 -4.43
CA PRO A 46 -21.30 -3.30 -5.64
C PRO A 46 -22.24 -2.11 -5.46
N GLN A 47 -21.75 -0.90 -5.74
CA GLN A 47 -22.50 0.35 -5.62
C GLN A 47 -22.03 1.38 -6.65
N LYS A 48 -22.89 2.36 -6.94
CA LYS A 48 -22.47 3.54 -7.71
C LYS A 48 -21.45 4.33 -6.90
N THR A 49 -20.33 4.68 -7.52
CA THR A 49 -19.21 5.37 -6.87
C THR A 49 -18.49 6.26 -7.87
N VAL A 50 -17.95 7.38 -7.40
CA VAL A 50 -17.00 8.19 -8.17
C VAL A 50 -15.62 7.57 -8.02
N LEU A 51 -15.04 7.18 -9.15
CA LEU A 51 -13.67 6.66 -9.20
C LEU A 51 -12.68 7.81 -9.40
N ILE A 52 -11.69 7.85 -8.52
CA ILE A 52 -10.46 8.61 -8.70
C ILE A 52 -9.42 7.59 -9.20
N VAL A 53 -9.02 7.72 -10.46
CA VAL A 53 -8.08 6.82 -11.10
C VAL A 53 -6.78 7.58 -11.33
N ASP A 54 -5.68 7.01 -10.89
CA ASP A 54 -4.34 7.55 -11.12
C ASP A 54 -3.37 6.42 -11.47
N THR A 55 -2.32 6.75 -12.23
CA THR A 55 -1.26 5.80 -12.59
C THR A 55 0.08 6.42 -12.30
N THR A 56 0.85 5.79 -11.42
CA THR A 56 2.22 6.22 -11.13
C THR A 56 3.20 5.34 -11.92
N PHE A 57 4.13 5.97 -12.64
CA PHE A 57 5.19 5.27 -13.40
C PHE A 57 6.54 5.36 -12.68
N TRP A 58 7.28 4.25 -12.68
CA TRP A 58 8.68 4.17 -12.30
C TRP A 58 9.52 3.90 -13.54
N GLY A 59 10.10 4.97 -14.09
CA GLY A 59 10.77 4.90 -15.38
C GLY A 59 9.75 4.94 -16.53
N ARG A 60 10.05 4.26 -17.64
CA ARG A 60 9.25 4.32 -18.87
C ARG A 60 8.44 3.06 -19.16
N SER A 61 8.63 2.00 -18.39
CA SER A 61 8.16 0.64 -18.72
C SER A 61 7.45 -0.06 -17.57
N TYR A 62 7.29 0.61 -16.43
CA TYR A 62 6.58 0.04 -15.30
C TYR A 62 5.75 1.14 -14.64
N GLY A 63 4.47 0.87 -14.49
CA GLY A 63 3.56 1.71 -13.72
C GLY A 63 2.59 0.87 -12.91
N VAL A 64 1.91 1.52 -11.98
CA VAL A 64 0.81 0.94 -11.20
C VAL A 64 -0.37 1.88 -11.31
N CYS A 65 -1.47 1.36 -11.84
CA CYS A 65 -2.75 2.03 -11.90
C CYS A 65 -3.58 1.66 -10.67
N VAL A 66 -4.20 2.65 -10.02
CA VAL A 66 -5.03 2.44 -8.83
C VAL A 66 -6.40 3.07 -9.04
N PHE A 67 -7.45 2.32 -8.70
CA PHE A 67 -8.82 2.79 -8.69
C PHE A 67 -9.23 3.05 -7.24
N PHE A 68 -9.42 4.32 -6.89
CA PHE A 68 -9.86 4.74 -5.56
C PHE A 68 -11.33 5.13 -5.57
N SER A 69 -12.14 4.49 -4.75
CA SER A 69 -13.54 4.87 -4.56
C SER A 69 -13.63 6.02 -3.56
N LYS A 70 -14.22 7.15 -4.00
CA LYS A 70 -14.42 8.32 -3.13
C LYS A 70 -15.37 8.00 -1.96
N GLU A 71 -16.44 7.25 -2.24
CA GLU A 71 -17.46 6.89 -1.25
C GLU A 71 -16.94 5.89 -0.22
N LEU A 72 -16.16 4.88 -0.65
CA LEU A 72 -15.58 3.88 0.25
C LEU A 72 -14.28 4.36 0.91
N LYS A 73 -13.70 5.46 0.43
CA LYS A 73 -12.42 6.04 0.89
C LYS A 73 -11.28 5.02 0.90
N ARG A 74 -11.22 4.15 -0.10
CA ARG A 74 -10.17 3.14 -0.26
C ARG A 74 -9.93 2.78 -1.71
N ALA A 75 -8.74 2.24 -1.98
CA ALA A 75 -8.47 1.53 -3.22
C ALA A 75 -9.35 0.27 -3.30
N ILE A 76 -10.00 0.09 -4.44
CA ILE A 76 -10.88 -1.06 -4.71
C ILE A 76 -10.31 -1.99 -5.78
N TRP A 77 -9.36 -1.50 -6.57
CA TRP A 77 -8.66 -2.27 -7.59
C TRP A 77 -7.33 -1.60 -7.91
N TRP A 78 -6.36 -2.40 -8.35
CA TRP A 78 -5.08 -1.93 -8.88
C TRP A 78 -4.54 -2.93 -9.90
N HIS A 79 -3.66 -2.45 -10.77
CA HIS A 79 -3.02 -3.27 -11.81
C HIS A 79 -1.69 -2.68 -12.24
N GLU A 80 -0.75 -3.55 -12.62
CA GLU A 80 0.55 -3.16 -13.16
C GLU A 80 0.42 -2.80 -14.65
N VAL A 81 1.05 -1.71 -15.08
CA VAL A 81 1.05 -1.26 -16.47
C VAL A 81 2.47 -1.44 -16.99
N GLU A 82 2.63 -2.29 -18.00
CA GLU A 82 3.89 -2.58 -18.69
C GLU A 82 4.00 -1.79 -20.01
#